data_AF-A0A955WF18-F1
#
_entry.id   AF-A0A955WF18-F1
#
_cell.length_a   1.000
_cell.length_b   1.000
_cell.length_c   1.000
_cell.angle_alpha   90.00
_cell.angle_beta   90.00
_cell.angle_gamma   90.00
#
_symmetry.space_group_name_H-M   'P 1'
#
loop_
_entity.id
_entity.type
_entity.pdbx_description
1 polymer ?
#
loop_
_entity_poly.entity_id
_entity_poly.type
_entity_poly.pdbx_seq_one_letter_code
_entity_poly.pdbx_strand_id
1 'polypeptide(L)'
;MSFWCLLLGLAACESDPVILDPNGAAPRVDAGPSADAALTPDAACLEETVFGPFDGAQYDRLIHPLLIGACEGCHLPTARGDFYAIWPGAQGTCGYADTFEAFRARVDLQNPAASVIYREAASSDERHPVKLDGPQAELLFAFISNAAGCVAGDPGCRPETPEVLTLDGFTALVQPALDRYNCTLCHGTGAGGLTIYREPEAGSNLIRYNHQNIVENYCDASVPQCDRFINYGINGHEASTPLAGEDLVRVRRWAAGDE
;
A
#
# COMPACT_ATOMS: atom_id res chain seq x y z
N MET A 1 4.41 -32.18 -20.04
CA MET A 1 3.21 -31.35 -19.95
C MET A 1 3.65 -29.92 -20.14
N SER A 2 3.71 -29.52 -21.40
CA SER A 2 4.14 -28.22 -21.89
C SER A 2 3.15 -27.93 -23.01
N PHE A 3 2.47 -26.80 -22.96
CA PHE A 3 1.73 -26.12 -24.04
C PHE A 3 0.83 -25.08 -23.36
N TRP A 4 0.65 -23.91 -23.98
CA TRP A 4 0.02 -22.67 -23.46
C TRP A 4 0.99 -21.62 -22.87
N CYS A 5 1.98 -21.22 -23.67
CA CYS A 5 2.66 -19.93 -23.54
C CYS A 5 2.87 -19.26 -24.92
N LEU A 6 1.89 -19.40 -25.81
CA LEU A 6 1.93 -18.82 -27.16
C LEU A 6 0.61 -18.08 -27.41
N LEU A 7 0.63 -16.77 -27.19
CA LEU A 7 -0.15 -15.74 -27.90
C LEU A 7 0.01 -14.36 -27.22
N LEU A 8 1.23 -13.84 -27.15
CA LEU A 8 1.46 -12.39 -27.05
C LEU A 8 2.60 -12.03 -28.00
N GLY A 9 2.26 -11.22 -28.99
CA GLY A 9 3.09 -10.90 -30.14
C GLY A 9 4.38 -10.19 -29.75
N LEU A 10 5.46 -10.65 -30.39
CA LEU A 10 6.75 -10.00 -30.47
C LEU A 10 6.61 -8.58 -31.06
N ALA A 11 7.02 -7.58 -30.29
CA ALA A 11 7.80 -6.46 -30.81
C ALA A 11 9.17 -6.57 -30.14
N ALA A 12 10.21 -6.73 -30.95
CA ALA A 12 11.59 -6.74 -30.49
C ALA A 12 11.92 -5.39 -29.84
N CYS A 13 12.38 -5.41 -28.60
CA CYS A 13 13.11 -4.27 -28.01
C CYS A 13 14.60 -4.52 -28.25
N GLU A 14 15.10 -4.01 -29.37
CA GLU A 14 16.50 -3.58 -29.44
C GLU A 14 16.62 -2.36 -28.52
N SER A 15 17.49 -2.44 -27.51
CA SER A 15 17.89 -1.28 -26.72
C SER A 15 19.26 -0.83 -27.20
N ASP A 16 19.33 0.41 -27.69
CA ASP A 16 20.60 1.10 -27.90
C ASP A 16 21.25 1.38 -26.53
N PRO A 17 22.58 1.27 -26.41
CA PRO A 17 23.27 1.62 -25.18
C PRO A 17 23.20 3.12 -24.91
N VAL A 18 22.71 3.50 -23.74
CA VAL A 18 22.81 4.87 -23.21
C VAL A 18 24.28 5.15 -22.88
N ILE A 19 24.89 6.07 -23.63
CA ILE A 19 26.18 6.67 -23.27
C ILE A 19 25.91 7.78 -22.25
N LEU A 20 26.37 7.59 -21.01
CA LEU A 20 26.43 8.64 -20.01
C LEU A 20 27.61 9.58 -20.33
N ASP A 21 27.33 10.88 -20.47
CA ASP A 21 28.36 11.93 -20.54
C ASP A 21 29.05 12.07 -19.16
N PRO A 22 30.36 11.82 -19.04
CA PRO A 22 31.06 11.88 -17.77
C PRO A 22 31.37 13.31 -17.28
N ASN A 23 30.96 14.38 -17.97
CA ASN A 23 31.39 15.76 -17.64
C ASN A 23 30.28 16.82 -17.51
N GLY A 24 29.02 16.45 -17.32
CA GLY A 24 27.92 17.40 -17.11
C GLY A 24 27.91 18.06 -15.72
N ALA A 25 28.56 19.20 -15.56
CA ALA A 25 28.50 20.01 -14.33
C ALA A 25 27.07 20.55 -14.08
N ALA A 26 26.54 20.32 -12.88
CA ALA A 26 25.25 20.87 -12.45
C ALA A 26 25.30 22.41 -12.32
N PRO A 27 24.28 23.15 -12.77
CA PRO A 27 24.20 24.59 -12.53
C PRO A 27 23.99 24.88 -11.04
N ARG A 28 24.83 25.76 -10.49
CA ARG A 28 24.62 26.40 -9.19
C ARG A 28 23.39 27.31 -9.27
N VAL A 29 22.40 27.06 -8.42
CA VAL A 29 21.34 28.01 -8.08
C VAL A 29 21.75 28.76 -6.82
N ASP A 30 21.83 30.08 -6.93
CA ASP A 30 22.17 30.99 -5.84
C ASP A 30 21.07 31.00 -4.76
N ALA A 31 21.49 30.95 -3.50
CA ALA A 31 20.61 31.08 -2.34
C ALA A 31 20.12 32.53 -2.20
N GLY A 32 18.85 32.76 -2.56
CA GLY A 32 18.07 33.96 -2.22
C GLY A 32 17.44 33.86 -0.82
N PRO A 33 16.92 34.99 -0.28
CA PRO A 33 16.78 35.24 1.16
C PRO A 33 15.72 34.36 1.83
N SER A 34 15.91 34.07 3.11
CA SER A 34 15.04 33.25 3.96
C SER A 34 13.61 33.81 3.97
N ALA A 35 12.74 33.14 3.21
CA ALA A 35 11.30 33.25 3.40
C ALA A 35 10.96 32.46 4.67
N ASP A 36 10.48 33.15 5.69
CA ASP A 36 9.52 32.53 6.60
C ASP A 36 8.33 32.11 5.72
N ALA A 37 8.39 30.87 5.24
CA ALA A 37 7.38 30.30 4.37
C ALA A 37 6.07 30.34 5.14
N ALA A 38 5.11 31.13 4.65
CA ALA A 38 3.73 30.98 5.07
C ALA A 38 3.37 29.51 4.86
N LEU A 39 3.22 28.77 5.96
CA LEU A 39 2.76 27.39 5.92
C LEU A 39 1.51 27.38 5.04
N THR A 40 1.53 26.57 3.99
CA THR A 40 0.32 26.35 3.20
C THR A 40 -0.78 25.87 4.15
N PRO A 41 -2.06 26.18 3.89
CA PRO A 41 -3.16 25.71 4.74
C PRO A 41 -3.10 24.20 5.04
N ASP A 42 -2.57 23.41 4.09
CA ASP A 42 -2.38 21.97 4.24
C ASP A 42 -1.32 21.58 5.29
N ALA A 43 -0.24 22.36 5.43
CA ALA A 43 0.80 22.09 6.41
C ALA A 43 0.31 22.29 7.86
N ALA A 44 -0.61 23.25 8.07
CA ALA A 44 -1.18 23.52 9.39
C ALA A 44 -2.03 22.36 9.93
N CYS A 45 -2.70 21.60 9.06
CA CYS A 45 -3.52 20.45 9.45
C CYS A 45 -2.69 19.23 9.92
N LEU A 46 -1.43 19.12 9.50
CA LEU A 46 -0.58 17.97 9.79
C LEU A 46 0.17 18.10 11.11
N GLU A 47 0.59 19.30 11.49
CA GLU A 47 1.33 19.52 12.73
C GLU A 47 0.50 19.14 13.96
N GLU A 48 -0.83 19.05 13.82
CA GLU A 48 -1.76 18.62 14.87
C GLU A 48 -2.20 17.15 14.77
N THR A 49 -1.91 16.44 13.67
CA THR A 49 -2.34 15.04 13.53
C THR A 49 -1.48 14.14 14.41
N VAL A 50 -1.94 13.93 15.64
CA VAL A 50 -1.31 13.02 16.58
C VAL A 50 -1.86 11.61 16.35
N PHE A 51 -1.07 10.75 15.70
CA PHE A 51 -1.48 9.38 15.44
C PHE A 51 -1.76 8.56 16.71
N GLY A 52 -1.25 8.97 17.87
CA GLY A 52 -1.50 8.25 19.13
C GLY A 52 -1.07 6.79 18.98
N PRO A 53 -1.72 5.79 19.58
CA PRO A 53 -1.20 4.42 19.55
C PRO A 53 -1.26 3.78 18.16
N PHE A 54 -1.76 4.48 17.14
CA PHE A 54 -1.79 4.01 15.77
C PHE A 54 -0.46 4.26 15.07
N ASP A 55 -0.08 3.34 14.18
CA ASP A 55 1.09 3.51 13.32
C ASP A 55 0.66 4.34 12.12
N GLY A 56 1.05 5.62 12.12
CA GLY A 56 0.70 6.54 11.04
C GLY A 56 1.22 6.09 9.67
N ALA A 57 2.36 5.39 9.61
CA ALA A 57 2.88 4.86 8.36
C ALA A 57 2.10 3.63 7.87
N GLN A 58 1.56 2.80 8.78
CA GLN A 58 0.60 1.75 8.40
C GLN A 58 -0.76 2.32 8.03
N TYR A 59 -1.23 3.35 8.74
CA TYR A 59 -2.48 4.02 8.40
C TYR A 59 -2.40 4.58 6.98
N ASP A 60 -1.35 5.32 6.67
CA ASP A 60 -1.13 5.92 5.36
C ASP A 60 -1.08 4.88 4.23
N ARG A 61 -0.29 3.81 4.43
CA ARG A 61 -0.01 2.84 3.36
C ARG A 61 -1.13 1.84 3.14
N LEU A 62 -1.83 1.46 4.21
CA LEU A 62 -2.69 0.28 4.19
C LEU A 62 -4.15 0.63 4.50
N ILE A 63 -4.37 1.37 5.58
CA ILE A 63 -5.72 1.60 6.09
C ILE A 63 -6.41 2.70 5.30
N HIS A 64 -5.74 3.82 5.03
CA HIS A 64 -6.35 4.94 4.32
C HIS A 64 -6.77 4.56 2.89
N PRO A 65 -5.94 3.88 2.07
CA PRO A 65 -6.37 3.41 0.74
C PRO A 65 -7.49 2.37 0.81
N LEU A 66 -7.49 1.50 1.83
CA LEU A 66 -8.57 0.55 2.07
C LEU A 66 -9.90 1.27 2.33
N LEU A 67 -9.89 2.30 3.19
CA LEU A 67 -11.07 3.10 3.50
C LEU A 67 -11.57 3.87 2.28
N ILE A 68 -10.67 4.47 1.51
CA ILE A 68 -11.02 5.15 0.26
C ILE A 68 -11.68 4.17 -0.72
N GLY A 69 -11.04 3.03 -0.97
CA GLY A 69 -11.53 2.06 -1.95
C GLY A 69 -12.84 1.37 -1.56
N ALA A 70 -13.07 1.12 -0.27
CA ALA A 70 -14.23 0.36 0.19
C ALA A 70 -15.39 1.24 0.67
N CYS A 71 -15.12 2.45 1.18
CA CYS A 71 -16.10 3.20 1.97
C CYS A 71 -16.38 4.61 1.45
N GLU A 72 -15.47 5.25 0.69
CA GLU A 72 -15.63 6.66 0.27
C GLU A 72 -16.96 6.91 -0.45
N GLY A 73 -17.39 6.00 -1.33
CA GLY A 73 -18.62 6.17 -2.12
C GLY A 73 -19.90 6.38 -1.29
N CYS A 74 -19.92 5.91 -0.04
CA CYS A 74 -21.04 6.10 0.90
C CYS A 74 -20.71 7.11 2.01
N HIS A 75 -19.43 7.33 2.31
CA HIS A 75 -18.93 8.17 3.39
C HIS A 75 -18.33 9.47 2.88
N LEU A 76 -18.97 10.09 1.89
CA LEU A 76 -18.50 11.35 1.32
C LEU A 76 -18.58 12.51 2.33
N PRO A 77 -17.73 13.53 2.21
CA PRO A 77 -17.76 14.73 3.05
C PRO A 77 -18.90 15.67 2.60
N THR A 78 -20.14 15.19 2.64
CA THR A 78 -21.34 15.95 2.30
C THR A 78 -22.07 16.36 3.58
N ALA A 79 -21.45 17.31 4.29
CA ALA A 79 -22.05 18.24 5.26
C ALA A 79 -23.13 17.71 6.24
N ARG A 80 -22.70 17.65 7.53
CA ARG A 80 -23.44 17.76 8.80
C ARG A 80 -23.91 16.47 9.47
N GLY A 81 -23.40 16.27 10.69
CA GLY A 81 -23.84 15.27 11.66
C GLY A 81 -22.72 14.30 12.02
N ASP A 82 -22.92 13.52 13.08
CA ASP A 82 -22.03 12.49 13.63
C ASP A 82 -21.76 11.33 12.65
N PHE A 83 -21.59 11.58 11.36
CA PHE A 83 -21.34 10.59 10.33
C PHE A 83 -19.84 10.46 10.10
N TYR A 84 -19.39 9.21 10.01
CA TYR A 84 -18.04 8.89 9.59
C TYR A 84 -17.87 9.39 8.15
N ALA A 85 -16.93 10.30 7.93
CA ALA A 85 -16.63 10.87 6.63
C ALA A 85 -15.20 10.51 6.23
N ILE A 86 -15.02 10.28 4.93
CA ILE A 86 -13.77 9.92 4.30
C ILE A 86 -13.52 10.99 3.26
N TRP A 87 -12.47 11.77 3.48
CA TRP A 87 -12.04 12.80 2.55
C TRP A 87 -10.96 12.20 1.66
N PRO A 88 -11.16 12.20 0.33
CA PRO A 88 -10.08 11.87 -0.57
C PRO A 88 -8.97 12.89 -0.41
N GLY A 89 -7.76 12.42 -0.16
CA GLY A 89 -6.60 13.27 0.03
C GLY A 89 -5.32 12.44 0.06
N ALA A 90 -4.24 12.98 -0.48
CA ALA A 90 -2.93 12.39 -0.25
C ALA A 90 -2.49 12.64 1.20
N GLN A 91 -1.53 11.86 1.69
CA GLN A 91 -0.78 12.21 2.88
C GLN A 91 -0.33 13.67 2.78
N GLY A 92 -0.48 14.41 3.87
CA GLY A 92 -0.07 15.81 3.88
C GLY A 92 -1.19 16.82 3.62
N THR A 93 -2.45 16.37 3.50
CA THR A 93 -3.61 17.24 3.28
C THR A 93 -4.54 17.27 4.49
N CYS A 94 -5.36 18.32 4.63
CA CYS A 94 -6.36 18.38 5.70
C CYS A 94 -7.39 17.23 5.61
N GLY A 95 -7.78 16.81 4.40
CA GLY A 95 -8.70 15.69 4.23
C GLY A 95 -8.15 14.36 4.75
N TYR A 96 -6.85 14.12 4.57
CA TYR A 96 -6.19 12.96 5.15
C TYR A 96 -6.27 12.96 6.69
N ALA A 97 -5.96 14.10 7.32
CA ALA A 97 -6.04 14.28 8.77
C ALA A 97 -7.49 14.10 9.28
N ASP A 98 -8.47 14.71 8.60
CA ASP A 98 -9.89 14.60 8.95
C ASP A 98 -10.38 13.14 8.86
N THR A 99 -9.93 12.40 7.85
CA THR A 99 -10.27 10.97 7.70
C THR A 99 -9.67 10.14 8.85
N PHE A 100 -8.42 10.41 9.22
CA PHE A 100 -7.79 9.74 10.36
C PHE A 100 -8.49 10.04 11.68
N GLU A 101 -8.86 11.29 11.92
CA GLU A 101 -9.59 11.69 13.13
C GLU A 101 -10.98 11.04 13.21
N ALA A 102 -11.72 11.03 12.08
CA ALA A 102 -12.99 10.33 11.98
C ALA A 102 -12.83 8.82 12.24
N PHE A 103 -11.75 8.22 11.74
CA PHE A 103 -11.42 6.80 11.97
C PHE A 103 -11.16 6.54 13.45
N ARG A 104 -10.26 7.31 14.05
CA ARG A 104 -9.85 7.18 15.45
C ARG A 104 -11.02 7.32 16.41
N ALA A 105 -11.94 8.27 16.13
CA ALA A 105 -13.15 8.47 16.94
C ALA A 105 -14.10 7.27 16.97
N ARG A 106 -13.91 6.27 16.10
CA ARG A 106 -14.72 5.05 15.99
C ARG A 106 -14.02 3.78 16.45
N VAL A 107 -12.79 3.91 16.94
CA VAL A 107 -12.03 2.81 17.51
C VAL A 107 -12.14 2.83 19.04
N ASP A 108 -12.55 1.70 19.61
CA ASP A 108 -12.48 1.43 21.04
C ASP A 108 -11.19 0.65 21.33
N LEU A 109 -10.19 1.36 21.85
CA LEU A 109 -8.87 0.80 22.16
C LEU A 109 -8.88 -0.07 23.43
N GLN A 110 -9.93 -0.03 24.25
CA GLN A 110 -10.07 -0.93 25.40
C GLN A 110 -10.74 -2.25 24.99
N ASN A 111 -11.58 -2.22 23.96
CA ASN A 111 -12.23 -3.38 23.39
C ASN A 111 -12.28 -3.28 21.85
N PRO A 112 -11.21 -3.70 21.15
CA PRO A 112 -11.10 -3.62 19.69
C PRO A 112 -12.32 -4.14 18.94
N ALA A 113 -12.87 -5.28 19.35
CA ALA A 113 -14.04 -5.89 18.71
C ALA A 113 -15.34 -5.09 18.92
N ALA A 114 -15.38 -4.21 19.92
CA ALA A 114 -16.49 -3.28 20.16
C ALA A 114 -16.35 -1.95 19.40
N SER A 115 -15.22 -1.70 18.73
CA SER A 115 -15.06 -0.55 17.83
C SER A 115 -16.18 -0.55 16.79
N VAL A 116 -16.76 0.62 16.53
CA VAL A 116 -17.82 0.74 15.51
C VAL A 116 -17.29 0.26 14.17
N ILE A 117 -16.11 0.77 13.76
CA ILE A 117 -15.52 0.41 12.47
C ILE A 117 -15.18 -1.08 12.35
N TYR A 118 -14.80 -1.74 13.44
CA TYR A 118 -14.55 -3.18 13.45
C TYR A 118 -15.85 -3.94 13.15
N ARG A 119 -16.93 -3.63 13.88
CA ARG A 119 -18.21 -4.34 13.71
C ARG A 119 -18.78 -4.13 12.32
N GLU A 120 -18.80 -2.88 11.84
CA GLU A 120 -19.33 -2.55 10.52
C GLU A 120 -18.50 -3.20 9.39
N ALA A 121 -17.18 -3.34 9.56
CA ALA A 121 -16.35 -4.07 8.59
C ALA A 121 -16.53 -5.60 8.67
N ALA A 122 -16.84 -6.16 9.85
CA ALA A 122 -16.96 -7.60 10.07
C ALA A 122 -18.32 -8.19 9.64
N SER A 123 -19.36 -7.37 9.54
CA SER A 123 -20.71 -7.77 9.16
C SER A 123 -21.25 -6.92 8.02
N SER A 124 -22.06 -7.50 7.14
CA SER A 124 -22.94 -6.71 6.28
C SER A 124 -24.37 -6.73 6.80
N ASP A 125 -25.00 -5.56 6.83
CA ASP A 125 -26.45 -5.43 7.06
C ASP A 125 -27.07 -4.41 6.07
N GLU A 126 -28.37 -4.15 6.20
CA GLU A 126 -29.07 -3.22 5.30
C GLU A 126 -28.55 -1.76 5.40
N ARG A 127 -27.93 -1.39 6.52
CA ARG A 127 -27.39 -0.06 6.80
C ARG A 127 -25.91 0.06 6.47
N HIS A 128 -25.15 -1.05 6.55
CA HIS A 128 -23.77 -1.14 6.13
C HIS A 128 -23.58 -2.34 5.21
N PRO A 129 -23.92 -2.21 3.91
CA PRO A 129 -23.92 -3.35 2.98
C PRO A 129 -22.51 -3.81 2.61
N VAL A 130 -21.49 -2.97 2.86
CA VAL A 130 -20.09 -3.30 2.61
C VAL A 130 -19.55 -4.06 3.81
N LYS A 131 -19.17 -5.32 3.57
CA LYS A 131 -18.37 -6.13 4.49
C LYS A 131 -16.96 -6.23 3.93
N LEU A 132 -15.96 -6.02 4.78
CA LEU A 132 -14.59 -6.38 4.44
C LEU A 132 -14.41 -7.88 4.68
N ASP A 133 -13.80 -8.57 3.73
CA ASP A 133 -13.52 -10.01 3.85
C ASP A 133 -12.04 -10.33 3.61
N GLY A 134 -11.68 -11.54 4.04
CA GLY A 134 -10.35 -12.09 3.91
C GLY A 134 -9.26 -11.11 4.37
N PRO A 135 -8.21 -10.90 3.56
CA PRO A 135 -7.06 -10.11 4.00
C PRO A 135 -7.34 -8.64 4.31
N GLN A 136 -8.32 -8.01 3.66
CA GLN A 136 -8.64 -6.60 3.93
C GLN A 136 -9.20 -6.42 5.34
N ALA A 137 -10.05 -7.35 5.77
CA ALA A 137 -10.59 -7.38 7.12
C ALA A 137 -9.49 -7.67 8.13
N GLU A 138 -8.63 -8.67 7.87
CA GLU A 138 -7.50 -9.02 8.73
C GLU A 138 -6.56 -7.83 8.94
N LEU A 139 -6.28 -7.07 7.89
CA LEU A 139 -5.41 -5.89 7.95
C LEU A 139 -6.01 -4.79 8.84
N LEU A 140 -7.28 -4.46 8.64
CA LEU A 140 -7.97 -3.46 9.47
C LEU A 140 -8.04 -3.90 10.94
N PHE A 141 -8.37 -5.17 11.19
CA PHE A 141 -8.53 -5.71 12.54
C PHE A 141 -7.20 -5.83 13.27
N ALA A 142 -6.14 -6.23 12.58
CA ALA A 142 -4.78 -6.26 13.12
C ALA A 142 -4.31 -4.85 13.47
N PHE A 143 -4.53 -3.87 12.59
CA PHE A 143 -4.16 -2.48 12.84
C PHE A 143 -4.83 -1.91 14.11
N ILE A 144 -6.14 -2.14 14.27
CA ILE A 144 -6.89 -1.72 15.47
C ILE A 144 -6.39 -2.47 16.72
N SER A 145 -6.17 -3.78 16.61
CA SER A 145 -5.72 -4.60 17.74
C SER A 145 -4.31 -4.24 18.20
N ASN A 146 -3.41 -3.92 17.27
CA ASN A 146 -2.05 -3.47 17.58
C ASN A 146 -2.06 -2.13 18.31
N ALA A 147 -2.87 -1.18 17.84
CA ALA A 147 -3.05 0.11 18.53
C ALA A 147 -3.59 -0.08 19.96
N ALA A 148 -4.58 -0.96 20.15
CA ALA A 148 -5.10 -1.28 21.48
C ALA A 148 -4.06 -1.93 22.39
N GLY A 149 -3.27 -2.87 21.86
CA GLY A 149 -2.15 -3.48 22.58
C GLY A 149 -1.13 -2.44 23.07
N CYS A 150 -0.86 -1.42 22.26
CA CYS A 150 0.03 -0.34 22.67
C CYS A 150 -0.49 0.49 23.84
N VAL A 151 -1.80 0.80 23.90
CA VAL A 151 -2.39 1.50 25.05
C VAL A 151 -2.33 0.67 26.33
N ALA A 152 -2.50 -0.65 26.22
CA ALA A 152 -2.47 -1.53 27.38
C ALA A 152 -1.06 -1.78 27.95
N GLY A 153 -0.02 -1.66 27.12
CA GLY A 153 1.35 -2.07 27.46
C GLY A 153 2.30 -0.95 27.89
N ASP A 154 2.31 0.20 27.19
CA ASP A 154 3.26 1.31 27.45
C ASP A 154 2.85 2.56 26.63
N PRO A 155 2.74 3.78 27.22
CA PRO A 155 2.49 5.01 26.48
C PRO A 155 3.54 5.36 25.40
N GLY A 156 4.69 4.66 25.35
CA GLY A 156 5.68 4.76 24.27
C GLY A 156 5.61 3.67 23.18
N CYS A 157 4.64 2.76 23.26
CA CYS A 157 4.54 1.64 22.32
C CYS A 157 4.29 2.12 20.88
N ARG A 158 5.06 1.55 19.95
CA ARG A 158 4.85 1.70 18.50
C ARG A 158 4.28 0.38 17.98
N PRO A 159 3.23 0.39 17.14
CA PRO A 159 2.70 -0.84 16.58
C PRO A 159 3.78 -1.60 15.82
N GLU A 160 3.77 -2.93 15.96
CA GLU A 160 4.70 -3.77 15.23
C GLU A 160 4.39 -3.73 13.73
N THR A 161 5.44 -3.65 12.91
CA THR A 161 5.34 -3.89 11.47
C THR A 161 4.71 -5.26 11.25
N PRO A 162 3.67 -5.41 10.40
CA PRO A 162 3.07 -6.71 10.11
C PRO A 162 4.16 -7.73 9.79
N GLU A 163 4.10 -8.91 10.37
CA GLU A 163 5.18 -9.89 10.27
C GLU A 163 5.56 -10.17 8.81
N VAL A 164 4.58 -10.25 7.92
CA VAL A 164 4.76 -10.43 6.46
C VAL A 164 5.61 -9.35 5.77
N LEU A 165 5.66 -8.14 6.33
CA LEU A 165 6.46 -7.03 5.83
C LEU A 165 7.86 -6.98 6.45
N THR A 166 8.11 -7.76 7.51
CA THR A 166 9.47 -7.96 8.03
C THR A 166 10.27 -8.83 7.05
N LEU A 167 11.60 -8.74 7.09
CA LEU A 167 12.44 -9.60 6.26
C LEU A 167 12.18 -11.09 6.55
N ASP A 168 11.95 -11.44 7.82
CA ASP A 168 11.71 -12.83 8.23
C ASP A 168 10.36 -13.33 7.71
N GLY A 169 9.28 -12.57 7.89
CA GLY A 169 7.97 -12.95 7.35
C GLY A 169 7.92 -12.89 5.82
N PHE A 170 8.63 -11.96 5.19
CA PHE A 170 8.80 -11.97 3.73
C PHE A 170 9.52 -13.24 3.26
N THR A 171 10.60 -13.62 3.92
CA THR A 171 11.37 -14.84 3.60
C THR A 171 10.53 -16.10 3.82
N ALA A 172 9.73 -16.15 4.89
CA ALA A 172 8.94 -17.31 5.25
C ALA A 172 7.64 -17.45 4.44
N LEU A 173 7.00 -16.34 4.05
CA LEU A 173 5.64 -16.34 3.49
C LEU A 173 5.59 -15.82 2.06
N VAL A 174 6.26 -14.70 1.78
CA VAL A 174 6.15 -14.00 0.48
C VAL A 174 7.07 -14.62 -0.57
N GLN A 175 8.34 -14.85 -0.24
CA GLN A 175 9.29 -15.42 -1.20
C GLN A 175 8.85 -16.80 -1.74
N PRO A 176 8.40 -17.77 -0.89
CA PRO A 176 7.94 -19.06 -1.39
C PRO A 176 6.73 -18.94 -2.32
N ALA A 177 5.87 -17.95 -2.09
CA ALA A 177 4.76 -17.62 -2.97
C ALA A 177 5.27 -17.11 -4.33
N LEU A 178 6.18 -16.14 -4.35
CA LEU A 178 6.77 -15.61 -5.59
C LEU A 178 7.45 -16.71 -6.42
N ASP A 179 8.16 -17.61 -5.75
CA ASP A 179 8.78 -18.77 -6.38
C ASP A 179 7.74 -19.76 -6.92
N ARG A 180 6.69 -20.05 -6.14
CA ARG A 180 5.58 -20.94 -6.55
C ARG A 180 4.86 -20.44 -7.79
N TYR A 181 4.58 -19.14 -7.90
CA TYR A 181 3.93 -18.55 -9.07
C TYR A 181 4.90 -18.22 -10.21
N ASN A 182 6.18 -18.57 -10.06
CA ASN A 182 7.24 -18.27 -11.01
C ASN A 182 7.26 -16.78 -11.42
N CYS A 183 7.04 -15.87 -10.47
CA CYS A 183 7.07 -14.43 -10.72
C CYS A 183 8.42 -13.99 -11.34
N THR A 184 9.49 -14.76 -11.07
CA THR A 184 10.83 -14.58 -11.63
C THR A 184 10.92 -14.82 -13.13
N LEU A 185 9.96 -15.48 -13.78
CA LEU A 185 9.94 -15.60 -15.24
C LEU A 185 9.67 -14.26 -15.93
N CYS A 186 8.85 -13.41 -15.30
CA CYS A 186 8.59 -12.06 -15.77
C CYS A 186 9.60 -11.09 -15.16
N HIS A 187 9.80 -11.15 -13.84
CA HIS A 187 10.56 -10.16 -13.10
C HIS A 187 12.03 -10.52 -12.88
N GLY A 188 12.53 -11.64 -13.43
CA GLY A 188 13.94 -12.04 -13.26
C GLY A 188 14.94 -11.12 -13.96
N THR A 189 14.46 -10.33 -14.93
CA THR A 189 15.27 -9.37 -15.70
C THR A 189 14.77 -7.92 -15.54
N GLY A 190 13.98 -7.63 -14.51
CA GLY A 190 13.51 -6.26 -14.24
C GLY A 190 12.23 -5.82 -14.97
N ALA A 191 11.36 -6.74 -15.41
CA ALA A 191 10.13 -6.35 -16.08
C ALA A 191 9.26 -5.45 -15.20
N GLY A 192 8.75 -4.36 -15.78
CA GLY A 192 7.96 -3.36 -15.05
C GLY A 192 8.76 -2.60 -13.98
N GLY A 193 10.09 -2.59 -14.05
CA GLY A 193 10.99 -1.99 -13.07
C GLY A 193 11.29 -2.87 -11.85
N LEU A 194 10.68 -4.06 -11.77
CA LEU A 194 10.79 -4.95 -10.62
C LEU A 194 11.72 -6.12 -10.94
N THR A 195 12.77 -6.28 -10.13
CA THR A 195 13.69 -7.42 -10.21
C THR A 195 13.47 -8.36 -9.02
N ILE A 196 13.15 -9.62 -9.29
CA ILE A 196 12.95 -10.68 -8.28
C ILE A 196 13.89 -11.86 -8.56
N TYR A 197 14.68 -12.23 -7.56
CA TYR A 197 15.51 -13.43 -7.56
C TYR A 197 14.72 -14.66 -7.12
N ARG A 198 14.90 -15.77 -7.84
CA ARG A 198 14.24 -17.04 -7.54
C ARG A 198 14.98 -17.80 -6.45
N GLU A 199 14.23 -18.39 -5.53
CA GLU A 199 14.75 -19.29 -4.48
C GLU A 199 16.02 -18.75 -3.80
N PRO A 200 16.07 -17.46 -3.41
CA PRO A 200 17.26 -16.92 -2.76
C PRO A 200 17.48 -17.61 -1.41
N GLU A 201 18.75 -17.88 -1.08
CA GLU A 201 19.10 -18.45 0.22
C GLU A 201 18.64 -17.52 1.35
N ALA A 202 18.05 -18.08 2.41
CA ALA A 202 17.61 -17.33 3.58
C ALA A 202 18.79 -16.55 4.19
N GLY A 203 18.57 -15.27 4.50
CA GLY A 203 19.61 -14.36 5.02
C GLY A 203 20.61 -13.83 3.98
N SER A 204 20.54 -14.28 2.72
CA SER A 204 21.39 -13.76 1.63
C SER A 204 21.10 -12.29 1.29
N ASN A 205 22.01 -11.66 0.54
CA ASN A 205 21.75 -10.34 -0.02
C ASN A 205 20.66 -10.35 -1.09
N LEU A 206 20.39 -11.50 -1.71
CA LEU A 206 19.35 -11.63 -2.75
C LEU A 206 17.95 -11.61 -2.14
N ILE A 207 17.72 -12.27 -1.00
CA ILE A 207 16.43 -12.19 -0.30
C ILE A 207 16.19 -10.79 0.28
N ARG A 208 17.23 -10.15 0.82
CA ARG A 208 17.15 -8.74 1.24
C ARG A 208 16.83 -7.85 0.06
N TYR A 209 17.48 -8.04 -1.08
CA TYR A 209 17.18 -7.28 -2.28
C TYR A 209 15.72 -7.47 -2.71
N ASN A 210 15.19 -8.70 -2.76
CA ASN A 210 13.78 -8.93 -3.09
C ASN A 210 12.84 -8.24 -2.09
N HIS A 211 13.14 -8.32 -0.79
CA HIS A 211 12.38 -7.65 0.26
C HIS A 211 12.41 -6.14 0.07
N GLN A 212 13.58 -5.51 -0.12
CA GLN A 212 13.67 -4.08 -0.36
C GLN A 212 12.97 -3.67 -1.66
N ASN A 213 13.15 -4.41 -2.75
CA ASN A 213 12.50 -4.09 -4.01
C ASN A 213 10.99 -4.16 -3.88
N ILE A 214 10.44 -5.17 -3.22
CA ILE A 214 8.99 -5.35 -3.14
C ILE A 214 8.39 -4.48 -2.03
N VAL A 215 8.94 -4.56 -0.83
CA VAL A 215 8.42 -3.93 0.39
C VAL A 215 8.86 -2.47 0.54
N GLU A 216 10.07 -2.10 0.15
CA GLU A 216 10.55 -0.71 0.31
C GLU A 216 10.28 0.13 -0.95
N ASN A 217 10.45 -0.42 -2.16
CA ASN A 217 10.32 0.35 -3.40
C ASN A 217 8.92 0.25 -4.04
N TYR A 218 8.24 -0.90 -3.92
CA TYR A 218 6.92 -1.11 -4.55
C TYR A 218 5.75 -1.02 -3.56
N CYS A 219 6.01 -1.10 -2.25
CA CYS A 219 5.04 -0.76 -1.21
C CYS A 219 5.19 0.66 -0.65
N ASP A 220 5.71 1.58 -1.46
CA ASP A 220 5.66 3.01 -1.17
C ASP A 220 4.20 3.52 -1.20
N ALA A 221 3.91 4.51 -0.35
CA ALA A 221 2.59 5.04 0.01
C ALA A 221 1.73 5.54 -1.17
N SER A 222 2.31 5.73 -2.36
CA SER A 222 1.56 6.13 -3.55
C SER A 222 0.96 4.97 -4.35
N VAL A 223 1.23 3.70 -4.00
CA VAL A 223 0.84 2.54 -4.83
C VAL A 223 0.02 1.51 -4.03
N PRO A 224 -1.33 1.46 -4.22
CA PRO A 224 -2.24 0.49 -3.56
C PRO A 224 -1.98 -0.99 -3.89
N GLN A 225 -0.91 -1.31 -4.60
CA GLN A 225 -0.67 -2.63 -5.17
C GLN A 225 -0.04 -3.60 -4.17
N CYS A 226 0.46 -3.15 -3.01
CA CYS A 226 1.15 -4.06 -2.11
C CYS A 226 0.26 -5.04 -1.36
N ASP A 227 -0.93 -4.61 -0.94
CA ASP A 227 -1.93 -5.56 -0.43
C ASP A 227 -2.35 -6.54 -1.51
N ARG A 228 -2.53 -6.08 -2.74
CA ARG A 228 -2.81 -6.99 -3.86
C ARG A 228 -1.66 -7.95 -4.06
N PHE A 229 -0.43 -7.49 -4.11
CA PHE A 229 0.75 -8.31 -4.39
C PHE A 229 0.99 -9.35 -3.29
N ILE A 230 0.91 -8.95 -2.01
CA ILE A 230 1.08 -9.85 -0.87
C ILE A 230 -0.08 -10.83 -0.78
N ASN A 231 -1.33 -10.40 -1.02
CA ASN A 231 -2.48 -11.30 -0.99
C ASN A 231 -2.56 -12.23 -2.20
N TYR A 232 -2.23 -11.75 -3.40
CA TYR A 232 -2.13 -12.57 -4.62
C TYR A 232 -0.98 -13.57 -4.51
N GLY A 233 0.15 -13.15 -3.93
CA GLY A 233 1.27 -14.03 -3.64
C GLY A 233 0.87 -15.10 -2.62
N ILE A 234 0.36 -14.74 -1.45
CA ILE A 234 0.17 -15.71 -0.36
C ILE A 234 -1.01 -16.65 -0.64
N ASN A 235 -2.15 -16.13 -1.09
CA ASN A 235 -3.38 -16.93 -1.26
C ASN A 235 -3.49 -17.59 -2.64
N GLY A 236 -2.64 -17.17 -3.58
CA GLY A 236 -2.61 -17.69 -4.93
C GLY A 236 -3.68 -17.18 -5.85
N HIS A 237 -3.42 -17.36 -7.15
CA HIS A 237 -4.43 -17.26 -8.20
C HIS A 237 -5.47 -18.37 -8.05
N GLU A 238 -6.35 -18.29 -7.05
CA GLU A 238 -7.70 -18.76 -7.31
C GLU A 238 -8.27 -17.80 -8.36
N ALA A 239 -8.62 -18.35 -9.52
CA ALA A 239 -8.98 -17.64 -10.74
C ALA A 239 -10.26 -16.79 -10.59
N SER A 240 -10.21 -15.70 -9.82
CA SER A 240 -11.23 -14.67 -9.83
C SER A 240 -11.04 -13.81 -11.07
N THR A 241 -11.76 -14.21 -12.12
CA THR A 241 -12.27 -13.42 -13.24
C THR A 241 -11.22 -12.68 -14.10
N PRO A 242 -11.15 -12.95 -15.42
CA PRO A 242 -10.29 -12.17 -16.33
C PRO A 242 -10.54 -10.68 -16.11
N LEU A 243 -9.47 -9.89 -15.99
CA LEU A 243 -9.54 -8.43 -16.03
C LEU A 243 -10.45 -8.04 -17.20
N ALA A 244 -11.55 -7.35 -16.92
CA ALA A 244 -12.43 -6.85 -17.96
C ALA A 244 -11.61 -5.94 -18.89
N GLY A 245 -11.97 -5.91 -20.18
CA GLY A 245 -11.11 -5.37 -21.25
C GLY A 245 -10.59 -3.94 -21.05
N GLU A 246 -11.20 -3.13 -20.19
CA GLU A 246 -10.75 -1.77 -19.89
C GLU A 246 -9.49 -1.72 -19.00
N ASP A 247 -9.33 -2.65 -18.05
CA ASP A 247 -8.14 -2.72 -17.19
C ASP A 247 -6.92 -3.24 -17.95
N LEU A 248 -7.12 -4.15 -18.90
CA LEU A 248 -6.06 -4.60 -19.81
C LEU A 248 -5.60 -3.50 -20.77
N VAL A 249 -6.49 -2.58 -21.16
CA VAL A 249 -6.14 -1.43 -22.01
C VAL A 249 -5.33 -0.39 -21.22
N ARG A 250 -5.64 -0.14 -19.95
CA ARG A 250 -4.84 0.75 -19.08
C ARG A 250 -3.43 0.22 -18.85
N VAL A 251 -3.29 -1.06 -18.51
CA VAL A 251 -1.97 -1.69 -18.30
C VAL A 251 -1.14 -1.68 -19.59
N ARG A 252 -1.78 -1.85 -20.77
CA ARG A 252 -1.09 -1.80 -22.07
C ARG A 252 -0.65 -0.39 -22.48
N ARG A 253 -1.47 0.65 -22.26
CA ARG A 253 -1.09 2.04 -22.55
C ARG A 253 0.08 2.50 -21.67
N TRP A 254 0.01 2.14 -20.39
CA TRP A 254 1.07 2.44 -19.43
C TRP A 254 2.40 1.73 -19.77
N ALA A 255 2.35 0.46 -20.17
CA ALA A 255 3.55 -0.28 -20.61
C ALA A 255 4.12 0.20 -21.95
N ALA A 256 3.34 0.92 -22.77
CA ALA A 256 3.76 1.49 -24.04
C ALA A 256 4.30 2.93 -23.90
N GLY A 257 4.18 3.55 -22.71
CA GLY A 257 4.55 4.95 -22.51
C GLY A 257 3.59 5.97 -23.12
N ASP A 258 2.38 5.54 -23.50
CA ASP A 258 1.33 6.40 -24.04
C ASP A 258 0.37 6.81 -22.91
N GLU A 259 0.23 8.12 -22.65
CA GLU A 259 -0.90 8.67 -21.86
C GLU A 259 -2.24 8.53 -22.60
#